data_AF-A0A842MNK3-F1
#
_entry.id   AF-A0A842MNK3-F1
#
_cell.length_a   1.000
_cell.length_b   1.000
_cell.length_c   1.000
_cell.angle_alpha   90.00
_cell.angle_beta   90.00
_cell.angle_gamma   90.00
#
_symmetry.space_group_name_H-M   'P 1'
#
loop_
_entity.id
_entity.type
_entity.pdbx_description
1 polymer ?
#
loop_
_entity_poly.entity_id
_entity_poly.type
_entity_poly.pdbx_seq_one_letter_code
_entity_poly.pdbx_strand_id
1 'polypeptide(L)'
;MLSAAQEAVKRISYEIHKKEIYTSGFFITLLAEQIGQVAEKYLKEGRHGKDIDVDIADIIVASLAYLNWLEKDASAAFQKALEKHEKAFKQSKEQKK
;
A
#
# COMPACT_ATOMS: atom_id res chain seq x y z
N MET A 1 14.55 3.12 -1.35
CA MET A 1 13.97 3.99 -0.30
C MET A 1 12.93 3.30 0.57
N LEU A 2 12.33 2.16 0.16
CA LEU A 2 11.35 1.43 0.98
C LEU A 2 11.92 0.21 1.72
N SER A 3 13.18 -0.14 1.47
CA SER A 3 13.79 -1.38 1.94
C SER A 3 13.79 -1.53 3.47
N ALA A 4 14.07 -0.44 4.21
CA ALA A 4 14.05 -0.47 5.67
C ALA A 4 12.63 -0.67 6.25
N ALA A 5 11.63 0.00 5.67
CA ALA A 5 10.24 -0.16 6.07
C ALA A 5 9.71 -1.56 5.72
N GLN A 6 10.04 -2.05 4.52
CA GLN A 6 9.70 -3.40 4.10
C GLN A 6 10.29 -4.45 5.04
N GLU A 7 11.55 -4.31 5.42
CA GLU A 7 12.23 -5.20 6.35
C GLU A 7 11.61 -5.15 7.77
N ALA A 8 11.23 -3.96 8.25
CA ALA A 8 10.51 -3.84 9.51
C ALA A 8 9.18 -4.59 9.50
N VAL A 9 8.38 -4.44 8.44
CA VAL A 9 7.13 -5.20 8.26
C VAL A 9 7.39 -6.70 8.15
N LYS A 10 8.47 -7.09 7.46
CA LYS A 10 8.85 -8.50 7.29
C LYS A 10 9.08 -9.16 8.65
N ARG A 11 9.79 -8.49 9.56
CA ARG A 11 10.08 -9.01 10.91
C ARG A 11 8.83 -9.25 11.76
N ILE A 12 7.75 -8.50 11.50
CA ILE A 12 6.53 -8.56 12.30
C ILE A 12 5.64 -9.72 11.86
N SER A 13 5.38 -9.84 10.55
CA SER A 13 4.26 -10.68 10.07
C SER A 13 4.63 -11.72 9.03
N TYR A 14 5.86 -11.74 8.51
CA TYR A 14 6.21 -12.58 7.35
C TYR A 14 6.08 -14.07 7.62
N GLU A 15 6.65 -14.58 8.73
CA GLU A 15 6.63 -16.02 9.03
C GLU A 15 5.20 -16.54 9.26
N ILE A 16 4.37 -15.74 9.94
CA ILE A 16 2.95 -16.07 10.16
C ILE A 16 2.22 -16.09 8.81
N HIS A 17 2.35 -15.03 8.00
CA HIS A 17 1.71 -14.97 6.70
C HIS A 17 2.16 -16.11 5.77
N LYS A 18 3.45 -16.46 5.77
CA LYS A 18 3.99 -17.55 4.95
C LYS A 18 3.43 -18.91 5.34
N LYS A 19 3.13 -19.12 6.63
CA LYS A 19 2.57 -20.37 7.15
C LYS A 19 1.06 -20.46 6.98
N GLU A 20 0.34 -19.36 7.16
CA GLU A 20 -1.11 -19.36 7.32
C GLU A 20 -1.88 -18.86 6.08
N ILE A 21 -1.21 -18.10 5.20
CA ILE A 21 -1.85 -17.49 4.03
C ILE A 21 -1.42 -18.20 2.75
N TYR A 22 -2.41 -18.76 2.05
CA TYR A 22 -2.20 -19.57 0.85
C TYR A 22 -2.50 -18.84 -0.45
N THR A 23 -3.18 -17.68 -0.38
CA THR A 23 -3.59 -16.94 -1.57
C THR A 23 -3.48 -15.44 -1.36
N SER A 24 -3.30 -14.72 -2.46
CA SER A 24 -3.41 -13.26 -2.54
C SER A 24 -4.74 -12.70 -2.03
N GLY A 25 -5.80 -13.51 -1.97
CA GLY A 25 -7.13 -13.08 -1.54
C GLY A 25 -7.12 -12.46 -0.15
N PHE A 26 -6.34 -13.02 0.77
CA PHE A 26 -6.17 -12.46 2.12
C PHE A 26 -5.69 -11.00 2.09
N PHE A 27 -4.61 -10.73 1.37
CA PHE A 27 -4.04 -9.37 1.29
C PHE A 27 -4.96 -8.40 0.55
N ILE A 28 -5.67 -8.87 -0.47
CA ILE A 28 -6.68 -8.06 -1.18
C ILE A 28 -7.80 -7.66 -0.22
N THR A 29 -8.31 -8.58 0.58
CA THR A 29 -9.32 -8.28 1.60
C THR A 29 -8.78 -7.35 2.67
N LEU A 30 -7.55 -7.56 3.16
CA LEU A 30 -6.91 -6.68 4.13
C LEU A 30 -6.77 -5.24 3.61
N LEU A 31 -6.34 -5.07 2.35
CA LEU A 31 -6.26 -3.75 1.71
C LEU A 31 -7.64 -3.10 1.59
N ALA A 32 -8.67 -3.87 1.22
CA ALA A 32 -10.04 -3.35 1.13
C ALA A 32 -10.57 -2.89 2.50
N GLU A 33 -10.24 -3.61 3.56
CA GLU A 33 -10.58 -3.22 4.94
C GLU A 33 -9.96 -1.87 5.31
N GLN A 34 -8.64 -1.69 5.10
CA GLN A 34 -7.96 -0.43 5.42
C GLN A 34 -8.53 0.75 4.62
N ILE A 35 -8.82 0.54 3.33
CA ILE A 35 -9.47 1.56 2.49
C ILE A 35 -10.87 1.91 3.03
N GLY A 36 -11.62 0.92 3.49
CA GLY A 36 -12.94 1.12 4.10
C GLY A 36 -12.87 1.97 5.36
N GLN A 37 -11.89 1.72 6.24
CA GLN A 37 -11.67 2.50 7.46
C GLN A 37 -11.33 3.96 7.15
N VAL A 38 -10.42 4.20 6.20
CA VAL A 38 -10.10 5.56 5.72
C VAL A 38 -11.36 6.26 5.20
N ALA A 39 -12.16 5.57 4.37
CA ALA A 39 -13.37 6.14 3.81
C ALA A 39 -14.41 6.48 4.90
N GLU A 40 -14.61 5.59 5.87
CA GLU A 40 -15.53 5.82 6.98
C GLU A 40 -15.12 7.05 7.80
N LYS A 41 -13.84 7.15 8.17
CA LYS A 41 -13.31 8.29 8.92
C LYS A 41 -13.43 9.58 8.12
N TYR A 42 -13.07 9.55 6.84
CA TYR A 42 -13.20 10.72 5.96
C TYR A 42 -14.65 11.19 5.83
N LEU A 43 -15.63 10.28 5.75
CA LEU A 43 -17.04 10.66 5.68
C LEU A 43 -17.55 11.31 6.97
N LYS A 44 -17.04 10.91 8.13
CA LYS A 44 -17.45 11.45 9.44
C LYS A 44 -16.75 12.77 9.76
N GLU A 45 -15.46 12.87 9.48
CA GLU A 45 -14.58 13.92 10.00
C GLU A 45 -13.91 14.77 8.90
N GLY A 46 -14.06 14.37 7.64
CA GLY A 46 -13.40 15.01 6.50
C GLY A 46 -11.87 14.82 6.51
N ARG A 47 -11.18 15.66 5.74
CA ARG A 47 -9.72 15.62 5.58
C ARG A 47 -8.91 15.97 6.85
N HIS A 48 -9.58 16.43 7.90
CA HIS A 48 -8.97 16.79 9.19
C HIS A 48 -9.27 15.76 10.27
N GLY A 49 -9.83 14.60 9.88
CA GLY A 49 -10.08 13.50 10.77
C GLY A 49 -8.82 13.07 11.50
N LYS A 50 -8.99 12.73 12.77
CA LYS A 50 -7.85 12.43 13.66
C LYS A 50 -7.13 11.17 13.16
N ASP A 51 -5.81 11.24 13.06
CA ASP A 51 -4.95 10.12 12.66
C ASP A 51 -5.27 9.54 11.26
N ILE A 52 -5.90 10.33 10.37
CA ILE A 52 -6.21 9.87 8.99
C ILE A 52 -4.95 9.53 8.18
N ASP A 53 -3.82 10.16 8.51
CA ASP A 53 -2.51 9.86 7.96
C ASP A 53 -2.00 8.47 8.39
N VAL A 54 -2.32 8.05 9.62
CA VAL A 54 -2.02 6.71 10.14
C VAL A 54 -2.85 5.66 9.40
N ASP A 55 -4.16 5.89 9.25
CA ASP A 55 -5.02 4.95 8.50
C ASP A 55 -4.56 4.79 7.04
N ILE A 56 -4.10 5.88 6.41
CA ILE A 56 -3.50 5.82 5.08
C ILE A 56 -2.19 5.02 5.11
N ALA A 57 -1.38 5.18 6.16
CA ALA A 57 -0.15 4.43 6.33
C ALA A 57 -0.42 2.92 6.53
N ASP A 58 -1.54 2.52 7.10
CA ASP A 58 -1.92 1.10 7.22
C ASP A 58 -2.10 0.42 5.86
N ILE A 59 -2.60 1.16 4.86
CA ILE A 59 -2.64 0.67 3.46
C ILE A 59 -1.22 0.39 2.95
N ILE A 60 -0.25 1.25 3.29
CA ILE A 60 1.15 1.09 2.89
C ILE A 60 1.76 -0.13 3.60
N VAL A 61 1.51 -0.29 4.91
CA VAL A 61 1.99 -1.44 5.69
C VAL A 61 1.42 -2.75 5.13
N ALA A 62 0.12 -2.81 4.86
CA ALA A 62 -0.52 -3.96 4.24
C ALA A 62 0.07 -4.28 2.86
N SER A 63 0.37 -3.25 2.05
CA SER A 63 1.02 -3.40 0.75
C SER A 63 2.44 -3.98 0.88
N LEU A 64 3.22 -3.51 1.85
CA LEU A 64 4.56 -4.04 2.13
C LEU A 64 4.51 -5.48 2.65
N ALA A 65 3.55 -5.81 3.51
CA ALA A 65 3.33 -7.16 3.99
C ALA A 65 3.02 -8.12 2.83
N TYR A 66 2.21 -7.66 1.87
CA TYR A 66 1.88 -8.43 0.69
C TYR A 66 3.09 -8.62 -0.24
N LEU A 67 3.86 -7.56 -0.49
CA LEU A 67 5.09 -7.65 -1.28
C LEU A 67 6.13 -8.58 -0.63
N ASN A 68 6.24 -8.57 0.70
CA ASN A 68 7.06 -9.52 1.44
C ASN A 68 6.59 -10.96 1.23
N TRP A 69 5.28 -11.22 1.35
CA TRP A 69 4.72 -12.56 1.11
C TRP A 69 4.96 -13.04 -0.33
N LEU A 70 4.90 -12.14 -1.31
CA LEU A 70 5.26 -12.41 -2.72
C LEU A 70 6.78 -12.48 -2.97
N GLU A 71 7.60 -12.24 -1.95
CA GLU A 71 9.05 -12.15 -2.03
C GLU A 71 9.54 -11.15 -3.11
N LYS A 72 8.90 -9.98 -3.19
CA LYS A 72 9.22 -8.90 -4.13
C LYS A 72 9.84 -7.71 -3.42
N ASP A 73 10.85 -7.10 -4.04
CA ASP A 73 11.47 -5.87 -3.54
C ASP A 73 10.56 -4.66 -3.75
N ALA A 74 10.20 -3.99 -2.65
CA ALA A 74 9.29 -2.87 -2.67
C ALA A 74 9.91 -1.63 -3.32
N SER A 75 11.22 -1.40 -3.16
CA SER A 75 11.88 -0.24 -3.77
C SER A 75 11.84 -0.31 -5.31
N ALA A 76 12.14 -1.47 -5.89
CA ALA A 76 12.10 -1.72 -7.32
C ALA A 76 10.67 -1.69 -7.86
N ALA A 77 9.70 -2.26 -7.14
CA ALA A 77 8.29 -2.18 -7.51
C ALA A 77 7.79 -0.73 -7.51
N PHE A 78 8.13 0.04 -6.47
CA PHE A 78 7.77 1.44 -6.36
C PHE A 78 8.40 2.29 -7.47
N GLN A 79 9.68 2.11 -7.78
CA GLN A 79 10.36 2.83 -8.85
C GLN A 79 9.64 2.63 -10.21
N LYS A 80 9.26 1.39 -10.53
CA LYS A 80 8.49 1.08 -11.75
C LYS A 80 7.10 1.72 -11.74
N ALA A 81 6.43 1.71 -10.59
CA ALA A 81 5.12 2.34 -10.44
C ALA A 81 5.22 3.88 -10.59
N LEU A 82 6.25 4.49 -10.05
CA LEU A 82 6.52 5.93 -10.13
C LEU A 82 6.76 6.36 -11.58
N GLU A 83 7.60 5.63 -12.32
CA GLU A 83 7.83 5.89 -13.76
C GLU A 83 6.54 5.78 -14.58
N LYS A 84 5.66 4.81 -14.26
CA LYS A 84 4.35 4.68 -14.89
C LYS A 84 3.46 5.88 -14.57
N HIS A 85 3.47 6.34 -13.32
CA HIS A 85 2.71 7.51 -12.88
C HIS A 85 3.17 8.79 -13.58
N GLU A 86 4.48 9.02 -13.68
CA GLU A 86 5.06 10.16 -14.41
C GLU A 86 4.65 10.17 -15.89
N LYS A 87 4.71 9.01 -16.56
CA LYS A 87 4.30 8.87 -17.97
C LYS A 87 2.82 9.22 -18.16
N ALA A 88 1.94 8.70 -17.30
CA ALA A 88 0.51 8.98 -17.36
C ALA A 88 0.22 10.48 -17.18
N PHE A 89 0.93 11.14 -16.28
CA PHE A 89 0.75 12.58 -16.03
C PHE A 89 1.23 13.44 -17.21
N LYS A 90 2.34 13.09 -17.85
CA LYS A 90 2.84 13.77 -19.06
C LYS A 90 1.83 13.66 -20.22
N GLN A 91 1.33 12.46 -20.48
CA GLN A 91 0.32 12.22 -21.52
C GLN A 91 -0.97 13.01 -21.26
N SER A 92 -1.43 13.08 -20.01
CA SER A 92 -2.61 13.87 -19.65
C SER A 92 -2.43 15.38 -19.88
N LYS A 93 -1.23 15.91 -19.68
CA LYS A 93 -0.91 17.31 -19.98
C LYS A 93 -0.86 17.61 -21.47
N GLU A 94 -0.32 16.69 -22.28
CA GLU A 94 -0.23 16.84 -23.73
C GLU A 94 -1.60 16.75 -24.41
N GLN A 95 -2.52 15.92 -23.90
CA GLN A 95 -3.90 15.84 -24.39
C GLN A 95 -4.77 17.05 -24.03
N LYS A 96 -4.33 17.88 -23.08
CA LYS A 96 -5.05 19.11 -22.64
C LYS A 96 -4.49 20.38 -23.29
N LYS A 97 -3.47 20.27 -24.13
CA LYS A 97 -2.94 21.36 -24.97
C LYS A 97 -3.46 21.22 -26.39
#